data_AF-A0A4Q7SHM8-F1
#
_entry.id   AF-A0A4Q7SHM8-F1
#
_cell.length_a   1.000
_cell.length_b   1.000
_cell.length_c   1.000
_cell.angle_alpha   90.00
_cell.angle_beta   90.00
_cell.angle_gamma   90.00
#
_symmetry.space_group_name_H-M   'P 1'
#
loop_
_entity.id
_entity.type
_entity.pdbx_description
1 polymer ?
#
loop_
_entity_poly.entity_id
_entity_poly.type
_entity_poly.pdbx_seq_one_letter_code
_entity_poly.pdbx_strand_id
1 'polypeptide(L)'
;MTSDSLELIHAARRGAEHAWRDVYGITKAGIMLDDLVAAELRPRTLFEGDTERRERVMGALDEINGRIGKFAAVPASQGFRREWKARSEMKSPNYTTQLSEVPRVRAG
;
A
#
# COMPACT_ATOMS: atom_id res chain seq x y z
N MET A 1 -13.19 -8.11 -7.74
CA MET A 1 -12.62 -6.77 -7.53
C MET A 1 -12.89 -6.38 -6.09
N THR A 2 -11.88 -5.99 -5.30
CA THR A 2 -12.04 -5.77 -3.85
C THR A 2 -11.24 -4.55 -3.40
N SER A 3 -11.78 -3.80 -2.43
CA SER A 3 -11.10 -2.71 -1.73
C SER A 3 -10.76 -3.10 -0.28
N ASP A 4 -10.99 -4.36 0.10
CA ASP A 4 -10.68 -4.88 1.43
C ASP A 4 -9.17 -5.11 1.56
N SER A 5 -8.51 -4.29 2.37
CA SER A 5 -7.08 -4.39 2.62
C SER A 5 -6.67 -5.74 3.21
N LEU A 6 -7.52 -6.39 4.01
CA LEU A 6 -7.22 -7.70 4.60
C LEU A 6 -7.22 -8.81 3.54
N GLU A 7 -8.16 -8.74 2.59
CA GLU A 7 -8.21 -9.68 1.46
C GLU A 7 -6.97 -9.52 0.57
N LEU A 8 -6.56 -8.28 0.28
CA LEU A 8 -5.36 -7.97 -0.48
C LEU A 8 -4.08 -8.46 0.21
N ILE A 9 -3.96 -8.22 1.53
CA ILE A 9 -2.83 -8.71 2.33
C ILE A 9 -2.77 -10.23 2.31
N HIS A 10 -3.91 -10.90 2.46
CA HIS A 10 -3.96 -12.36 2.44
C HIS A 10 -3.52 -12.91 1.07
N ALA A 11 -4.04 -12.36 -0.03
CA ALA A 11 -3.66 -12.76 -1.37
C ALA A 11 -2.16 -12.53 -1.65
N ALA A 12 -1.64 -11.36 -1.28
CA ALA A 12 -0.22 -11.03 -1.42
C ALA A 12 0.67 -11.98 -0.63
N ARG A 13 0.28 -12.33 0.60
CA ARG A 13 1.04 -13.27 1.44
C ARG A 13 1.12 -14.65 0.80
N ARG A 14 0.00 -15.17 0.29
CA ARG A 14 -0.01 -16.46 -0.43
C ARG A 14 0.90 -16.45 -1.65
N GLY A 15 0.91 -15.34 -2.40
CA GLY A 15 1.81 -15.16 -3.55
C GLY A 15 3.29 -15.17 -3.14
N ALA A 16 3.63 -14.45 -2.07
CA ALA A 16 4.99 -14.43 -1.54
C ALA A 16 5.43 -15.80 -1.01
N GLU A 17 4.55 -16.51 -0.30
CA GLU A 17 4.79 -17.88 0.18
C GLU A 17 5.03 -18.85 -0.99
N HIS A 18 4.26 -18.75 -2.09
CA HIS A 18 4.47 -19.57 -3.28
C HIS A 18 5.75 -19.24 -4.06
N ALA A 19 6.16 -17.97 -4.07
CA ALA A 19 7.36 -17.52 -4.76
C ALA A 19 8.65 -17.76 -3.95
N TRP A 20 8.52 -18.14 -2.66
CA TRP A 20 9.65 -18.30 -1.76
C TRP A 20 10.60 -19.42 -2.21
N ARG A 21 11.90 -19.19 -2.04
CA ARG A 21 12.96 -20.18 -2.27
C ARG A 21 13.97 -20.07 -1.14
N ASP A 22 14.30 -21.17 -0.47
CA ASP A 22 15.19 -21.15 0.70
C ASP A 22 16.60 -20.60 0.42
N VAL A 23 17.01 -20.62 -0.84
CA VAL A 23 18.30 -20.11 -1.30
C VAL A 23 18.33 -18.60 -1.56
N TYR A 24 17.17 -17.91 -1.62
CA TYR A 24 17.10 -16.48 -1.93
C TYR A 24 16.12 -15.74 -1.01
N GLY A 25 16.54 -14.55 -0.54
CA GLY A 25 15.65 -13.63 0.19
C GLY A 25 14.85 -12.73 -0.76
N ILE A 26 13.66 -12.33 -0.33
CA ILE A 26 12.86 -11.28 -0.99
C ILE A 26 13.25 -9.92 -0.42
N THR A 27 13.90 -9.07 -1.22
CA THR A 27 14.35 -7.73 -0.78
C THR A 27 13.26 -6.66 -0.90
N LYS A 28 12.31 -6.84 -1.83
CA LYS A 28 11.20 -5.91 -2.06
C LYS A 28 10.00 -6.66 -2.62
N ALA A 29 8.82 -6.32 -2.12
CA ALA A 29 7.54 -6.75 -2.66
C ALA A 29 6.60 -5.54 -2.77
N GLY A 30 5.65 -5.61 -3.69
CA GLY A 30 4.64 -4.58 -3.89
C GLY A 30 3.39 -5.17 -4.50
N ILE A 31 2.24 -4.57 -4.20
CA ILE A 31 0.97 -4.88 -4.83
C ILE A 31 0.75 -3.82 -5.90
N MET A 32 0.54 -4.25 -7.14
CA MET A 32 0.16 -3.37 -8.24
C MET A 32 -1.35 -3.49 -8.45
N LEU A 33 -2.03 -2.35 -8.46
CA LEU A 33 -3.45 -2.26 -8.75
C LEU A 33 -3.59 -1.66 -10.14
N ASP A 34 -4.38 -2.32 -10.98
CA ASP A 34 -4.69 -1.87 -12.33
C ASP A 34 -6.22 -1.77 -12.49
N ASP A 35 -6.67 -1.00 -13.47
CA ASP A 35 -8.10 -0.79 -13.78
C ASP A 35 -8.96 -0.43 -12.55
N LEU A 36 -8.49 0.54 -11.76
CA LEU A 36 -9.26 1.07 -10.63
C LEU A 36 -10.56 1.72 -11.12
N VAL A 37 -11.68 1.31 -10.54
CA VAL A 37 -13.00 1.88 -10.79
C VAL A 37 -13.58 2.50 -9.52
N ALA A 38 -14.50 3.44 -9.71
CA ALA A 38 -15.30 3.97 -8.60
C ALA A 38 -16.07 2.83 -7.90
N ALA A 39 -16.23 2.91 -6.59
CA ALA A 39 -16.83 1.84 -5.79
C ALA A 39 -18.26 1.51 -6.24
N GLU A 40 -19.01 2.54 -6.67
CA GLU A 40 -20.38 2.44 -7.16
C GLU A 40 -20.48 1.70 -8.49
N LEU A 41 -19.39 1.66 -9.26
CA LEU A 41 -19.28 0.99 -10.56
C LEU A 41 -18.72 -0.43 -10.43
N ARG A 42 -18.37 -0.88 -9.22
CA ARG A 42 -17.84 -2.21 -8.99
C ARG A 42 -18.86 -3.27 -9.42
N PRO A 43 -18.50 -4.21 -10.31
CA PRO A 43 -19.37 -5.32 -10.67
C PRO A 43 -19.67 -6.19 -9.45
N ARG A 44 -20.96 -6.47 -9.21
CA ARG A 44 -21.37 -7.47 -8.20
C ARG A 44 -21.05 -8.85 -8.73
N THR A 45 -20.57 -9.72 -7.86
CA THR A 45 -20.27 -11.12 -8.21
C THR A 45 -21.26 -12.07 -7.54
N LEU A 46 -21.36 -13.31 -8.04
CA LEU A 46 -22.22 -14.34 -7.43
C LEU A 46 -21.69 -14.86 -6.08
N PHE A 47 -20.43 -14.55 -5.75
CA PHE A 47 -19.71 -15.08 -4.58
C PHE A 47 -19.24 -13.96 -3.67
N GLU A 48 -20.09 -12.95 -3.45
CA GLU A 48 -19.78 -11.91 -2.47
C GLU A 48 -19.97 -12.44 -1.05
N GLY A 49 -18.97 -12.20 -0.21
CA GLY A 49 -19.11 -12.35 1.24
C GLY A 49 -19.94 -11.21 1.83
N ASP A 50 -19.88 -11.04 3.15
CA ASP A 50 -20.53 -9.94 3.87
C ASP A 50 -19.85 -8.58 3.53
N THR A 51 -20.39 -7.89 2.52
CA THR A 51 -19.87 -6.61 2.02
C THR A 51 -20.10 -5.46 3.00
N GLU A 52 -21.27 -5.42 3.65
CA GLU A 52 -21.61 -4.36 4.62
C GLU A 52 -20.65 -4.36 5.83
N ARG A 53 -20.30 -5.54 6.34
CA ARG A 53 -19.30 -5.63 7.41
C ARG A 53 -17.94 -5.15 6.93
N ARG A 54 -17.51 -5.54 5.73
CA ARG A 54 -16.21 -5.12 5.17
C ARG A 54 -16.14 -3.61 5.01
N GLU A 55 -17.16 -2.99 4.44
CA GLU A 55 -17.25 -1.53 4.26
C GLU A 55 -17.18 -0.79 5.60
N ARG A 56 -17.92 -1.25 6.62
CA ARG A 56 -17.86 -0.65 7.96
C ARG A 56 -16.46 -0.76 8.58
N VAL A 57 -15.81 -1.91 8.44
CA VAL A 57 -14.46 -2.11 8.99
C VAL A 57 -13.42 -1.26 8.27
N MET A 58 -13.44 -1.24 6.93
CA MET A 58 -12.51 -0.40 6.16
C MET A 58 -12.74 1.09 6.43
N GLY A 59 -14.01 1.53 6.47
CA GLY A 59 -14.35 2.91 6.81
C GLY A 59 -13.89 3.32 8.21
N ALA A 60 -14.05 2.46 9.21
CA ALA A 60 -13.56 2.72 10.57
C ALA A 60 -12.03 2.82 10.63
N LEU A 61 -11.32 1.96 9.92
CA LEU A 61 -9.85 2.03 9.82
C LEU A 61 -9.39 3.33 9.16
N ASP A 62 -10.05 3.74 8.07
CA ASP A 62 -9.74 4.98 7.36
C ASP A 62 -10.04 6.21 8.23
N GLU A 63 -11.15 6.22 8.96
CA GLU A 63 -11.50 7.28 9.89
C GLU A 63 -10.47 7.43 11.01
N ILE A 64 -10.04 6.32 11.62
CA ILE A 64 -9.01 6.32 12.66
C ILE A 64 -7.68 6.86 12.10
N ASN A 65 -7.25 6.35 10.94
CA ASN A 65 -6.01 6.78 10.31
C ASN A 65 -6.06 8.24 9.84
N GLY A 66 -7.24 8.73 9.42
CA GLY A 66 -7.45 10.13 9.06
C GLY A 66 -7.36 11.07 10.26
N ARG A 67 -7.87 10.66 11.42
CA ARG A 67 -7.89 11.48 12.65
C ARG A 67 -6.58 11.46 13.43
N ILE A 68 -5.99 10.28 13.62
CA ILE A 68 -4.83 10.09 14.51
C ILE A 68 -3.52 10.20 13.72
N GLY A 69 -3.55 9.88 12.43
CA GLY A 69 -2.39 9.88 11.55
C GLY A 69 -2.22 8.55 10.82
N LYS A 70 -1.47 8.60 9.72
CA LYS A 70 -1.23 7.43 8.87
C LYS A 70 -0.64 6.28 9.70
N PHE A 71 -1.20 5.09 9.53
CA PHE A 71 -0.78 3.86 10.22
C PHE A 71 -1.03 3.85 11.73
N ALA A 72 -1.95 4.68 12.24
CA ALA A 72 -2.41 4.61 13.63
C ALA A 72 -3.19 3.32 13.91
N ALA A 73 -4.00 2.87 12.95
CA ALA A 73 -4.66 1.57 12.97
C ALA A 73 -4.24 0.75 11.76
N VAL A 74 -3.71 -0.44 12.01
CA VAL A 74 -3.17 -1.33 10.99
C VAL A 74 -3.55 -2.78 11.29
N PRO A 75 -3.63 -3.65 10.28
CA PRO A 75 -3.79 -5.08 10.50
C PRO A 75 -2.65 -5.61 11.39
N ALA A 76 -2.99 -6.45 12.38
CA ALA A 76 -2.00 -7.01 13.30
C ALA A 76 -0.89 -7.78 12.56
N SER A 77 -1.21 -8.39 11.42
CA SER A 77 -0.25 -9.09 10.54
C SER A 77 0.84 -8.19 9.96
N GLN A 78 0.62 -6.87 9.90
CA GLN A 78 1.64 -5.91 9.46
C GLN A 78 2.71 -5.69 10.54
N GLY A 79 2.40 -6.01 11.80
CA GLY A 79 3.23 -5.70 12.95
C GLY A 79 3.17 -4.22 13.36
N PHE A 80 3.50 -3.96 14.63
CA PHE A 80 3.46 -2.63 15.24
C PHE A 80 4.82 -1.92 15.25
N ARG A 81 5.92 -2.67 15.09
CA ARG A 81 7.28 -2.15 15.05
C ARG A 81 7.74 -1.96 13.61
N ARG A 82 8.13 -0.73 13.27
CA ARG A 82 8.71 -0.37 11.98
C ARG A 82 10.22 -0.21 12.11
N GLU A 83 10.90 -1.31 12.40
CA GLU A 83 12.37 -1.32 12.46
C GLU A 83 12.98 -1.11 11.06
N TRP A 84 12.27 -1.53 10.02
CA TRP A 84 12.66 -1.34 8.63
C TRP A 84 11.89 -0.18 8.01
N LYS A 85 12.53 0.99 7.94
CA LYS A 85 12.04 2.14 7.16
C LYS A 85 12.69 2.11 5.78
N ALA A 86 11.94 2.46 4.74
CA ALA A 86 12.53 2.71 3.43
C ALA A 86 13.65 3.75 3.57
N ARG A 87 14.90 3.33 3.35
CA ARG A 87 16.07 4.21 3.39
C ARG A 87 16.18 4.91 2.05
N SER A 88 15.86 6.20 2.05
CA SER A 88 15.96 7.07 0.87
C SER A 88 17.22 7.94 0.90
N GLU A 89 18.28 7.47 1.57
CA GLU A 89 19.53 8.24 1.76
C GLU A 89 20.25 8.54 0.44
N MET A 90 20.02 7.72 -0.60
CA MET A 90 20.52 7.98 -1.95
C MET A 90 19.46 8.56 -2.91
N LYS A 91 18.40 9.17 -2.38
CA LYS A 91 17.40 9.82 -3.22
C LYS A 91 18.04 11.04 -3.91
N SER A 92 17.87 11.17 -5.22
CA SER A 92 18.20 12.41 -5.92
C SER A 92 17.32 13.56 -5.40
N PRO A 93 17.77 14.83 -5.49
CA PRO A 93 16.89 15.96 -5.28
C PRO A 93 15.64 15.88 -6.18
N ASN A 94 14.56 16.51 -5.74
CA ASN A 94 13.22 16.55 -6.32
C ASN A 94 13.17 17.41 -7.60
N TYR A 95 14.03 17.14 -8.58
CA TYR A 95 14.19 17.97 -9.78
C TYR A 95 12.88 18.23 -10.55
N THR A 96 11.95 17.27 -10.52
CA THR A 96 10.67 17.36 -11.26
C THR A 96 9.52 17.95 -10.45
N THR A 97 9.66 18.01 -9.12
CA THR A 97 8.55 18.37 -8.22
C THR A 97 8.86 19.57 -7.33
N GLN A 98 10.12 20.00 -7.28
CA GLN A 98 10.56 21.13 -6.47
C GLN A 98 11.62 21.95 -7.22
N LEU A 99 11.19 23.09 -7.77
CA LEU A 99 12.02 23.92 -8.63
C LEU A 99 13.30 24.43 -7.96
N SER A 100 13.27 24.62 -6.63
CA SER A 100 14.45 25.04 -5.85
C SER A 100 15.57 24.00 -5.81
N GLU A 101 15.25 22.73 -6.10
CA GLU A 101 16.21 21.62 -6.07
C GLU A 101 16.82 21.34 -7.46
N VAL A 102 16.40 22.05 -8.51
CA VAL A 102 16.94 21.91 -9.86
C VAL A 102 18.37 22.47 -9.95
N PRO A 103 19.32 21.79 -10.62
CA PRO A 103 20.68 22.29 -10.79
C PRO A 103 20.71 23.65 -11.49
N ARG A 104 21.49 24.60 -10.94
CA ARG A 104 21.68 25.92 -11.54
C ARG A 104 22.94 25.90 -12.41
N VAL A 105 22.78 26.23 -13.69
CA VAL A 105 23.91 26.44 -14.60
C VAL A 105 24.19 27.95 -14.70
N ARG A 106 25.46 28.34 -14.69
CA ARG A 106 25.89 29.70 -15.02
C ARG A 106 26.51 29.68 -16.41
N ALA A 107 26.05 30.56 -17.29
CA ALA A 107 26.75 30.86 -18.54
C ALA A 107 27.87 31.87 -18.23
N GLY A 108 29.08 31.55 -18.66
CA GLY A 108 30.20 32.49 -18.71
C GLY A 108 30.24 33.24 -20.03
#